data_AF-A0A6L7GA06-F1
#
_entry.id   AF-A0A6L7GA06-F1
#
_cell.length_a   1.000
_cell.length_b   1.000
_cell.length_c   1.000
_cell.angle_alpha   90.00
_cell.angle_beta   90.00
_cell.angle_gamma   90.00
#
_symmetry.space_group_name_H-M   'P 1'
#
loop_
_entity.id
_entity.type
_entity.pdbx_description
1 polymer ?
#
loop_
_entity_poly.entity_id
_entity_poly.type
_entity_poly.pdbx_seq_one_letter_code
_entity_poly.pdbx_strand_id
1 'polypeptide(L)'
;MYPLSSIFAFWKAPFSGDVTQNIEPRLFSNDIAGDPATESYIHAHVASYGTQLDAIMGALLELAPETKDSQPGLRKLQALSERIDTAKKDLHLAAATLALDRLKAADPEGYASCLRARMPPD
;
A
#
# COMPACT_ATOMS: atom_id res chain seq x y z
N MET A 1 1.86 40.62 -8.41
CA MET A 1 0.64 40.20 -9.13
C MET A 1 0.70 38.69 -9.25
N TYR A 2 0.11 37.97 -8.29
CA TYR A 2 0.06 36.51 -8.29
C TYR A 2 -1.18 36.04 -9.06
N PRO A 3 -1.10 35.04 -9.96
CA PRO A 3 -2.24 34.64 -10.77
C PRO A 3 -3.32 33.96 -9.92
N LEU A 4 -4.58 34.35 -10.18
CA LEU A 4 -5.83 33.88 -9.57
C LEU A 4 -6.20 32.43 -9.98
N SER A 5 -5.24 31.50 -10.04
CA SER A 5 -5.49 30.11 -10.42
C SER A 5 -5.59 29.13 -9.23
N SER A 6 -5.56 29.61 -7.99
CA SER A 6 -5.42 28.74 -6.81
C SER A 6 -6.74 28.39 -6.08
N ILE A 7 -7.86 29.02 -6.43
CA ILE A 7 -9.13 28.84 -5.68
C ILE A 7 -9.95 27.62 -6.14
N PHE A 8 -9.75 27.13 -7.37
CA PHE A 8 -10.47 25.95 -7.89
C PHE A 8 -9.76 24.62 -7.63
N ALA A 9 -8.47 24.64 -7.24
CA ALA A 9 -7.73 23.42 -6.91
C ALA A 9 -8.14 22.82 -5.55
N PHE A 10 -8.85 23.59 -4.71
CA PHE A 10 -9.26 23.19 -3.37
C PHE A 10 -10.62 22.49 -3.30
N TRP A 11 -11.44 22.55 -4.35
CA TRP A 11 -12.73 21.85 -4.37
C TRP A 11 -12.59 20.49 -5.06
N LYS A 12 -12.23 19.46 -4.29
CA LYS A 12 -12.20 18.07 -4.76
C LYS A 12 -13.42 17.32 -4.19
N ALA A 13 -14.25 16.79 -5.09
CA ALA A 13 -15.50 16.13 -4.73
C ALA A 13 -15.26 14.84 -3.93
N PRO A 14 -16.10 14.52 -2.92
CA PRO A 14 -15.86 13.46 -1.92
C PRO A 14 -15.91 12.01 -2.45
N PHE A 15 -15.89 11.80 -3.77
CA PHE A 15 -15.91 10.48 -4.42
C PHE A 15 -14.79 10.29 -5.46
N SER A 16 -13.79 11.18 -5.53
CA SER A 16 -12.76 11.11 -6.59
C SER A 16 -11.67 10.06 -6.38
N GLY A 17 -11.67 9.33 -5.25
CA GLY A 17 -10.67 8.29 -4.96
C GLY A 17 -9.23 8.80 -4.84
N ASP A 18 -9.03 10.11 -4.77
CA ASP A 18 -7.73 10.78 -4.59
C ASP A 18 -7.50 10.95 -3.09
N VAL A 19 -7.11 9.85 -2.43
CA VAL A 19 -6.65 9.90 -1.05
C VAL A 19 -5.19 10.33 -1.11
N THR A 20 -4.92 11.60 -0.80
CA THR A 20 -3.58 12.04 -0.39
C THR A 20 -3.23 11.30 0.92
N GLN A 21 -2.74 10.07 0.81
CA GLN A 21 -2.13 9.35 1.92
C GLN A 21 -0.71 9.90 2.12
N ASN A 22 -0.65 11.16 2.51
CA ASN A 22 0.57 11.70 3.09
C ASN A 22 0.74 11.01 4.44
N ILE A 23 1.74 10.12 4.56
CA ILE A 23 2.20 9.60 5.85
C ILE A 23 3.03 10.72 6.50
N GLU A 24 2.41 11.87 6.75
CA GLU A 24 3.01 12.92 7.56
C GLU A 24 2.69 12.68 9.04
N PRO A 25 3.54 13.12 9.98
CA PRO A 25 3.30 12.95 11.40
C PRO A 25 2.02 13.70 11.77
N ARG A 26 0.94 12.96 12.05
CA ARG A 26 -0.39 13.50 12.32
C ARG A 26 -0.47 14.05 13.74
N LEU A 27 0.14 15.22 13.96
CA LEU A 27 0.10 15.90 15.26
C LEU A 27 -1.28 16.46 15.63
N PHE A 28 -2.28 16.42 14.71
CA PHE A 28 -3.59 17.05 14.89
C PHE A 28 -4.78 16.24 14.34
N SER A 29 -4.72 14.90 14.36
CA SER A 29 -5.85 14.06 13.94
C SER A 29 -6.84 13.85 15.08
N ASN A 30 -8.05 14.39 14.95
CA ASN A 30 -9.16 14.19 15.90
C ASN A 30 -9.81 12.80 15.83
N ASP A 31 -9.36 11.93 14.90
CA ASP A 31 -9.86 10.56 14.77
C ASP A 31 -9.20 9.57 15.76
N ILE A 32 -8.25 10.07 16.58
CA ILE A 32 -7.55 9.32 17.63
C ILE A 32 -8.32 9.55 18.94
N ALA A 33 -9.20 8.61 19.29
CA ALA A 33 -10.02 8.71 20.51
C ALA A 33 -9.36 8.02 21.73
N GLY A 34 -8.19 7.39 21.56
CA GLY A 34 -7.45 6.64 22.57
C GLY A 34 -6.00 7.09 22.79
N ASP A 35 -5.19 6.23 23.42
CA ASP A 35 -3.77 6.49 23.66
C ASP A 35 -2.99 6.55 22.33
N PRO A 36 -2.36 7.70 21.99
CA PRO A 36 -1.70 7.89 20.69
C PRO A 36 -0.57 6.89 20.42
N ALA A 37 0.14 6.45 21.45
CA ALA A 37 1.22 5.47 21.31
C ALA A 37 0.66 4.09 20.92
N THR A 38 -0.42 3.67 21.58
CA THR A 38 -1.14 2.44 21.26
C THR A 38 -1.72 2.48 19.85
N GLU A 39 -2.37 3.58 19.45
CA GLU A 39 -2.97 3.69 18.11
C GLU A 39 -1.91 3.71 17.01
N SER A 40 -0.80 4.43 17.20
CA SER A 40 0.32 4.42 16.25
C SER A 40 0.90 3.02 16.08
N TYR A 41 1.06 2.28 17.17
CA TYR A 41 1.52 0.89 17.13
C TYR A 41 0.56 -0.01 16.37
N ILE A 42 -0.75 0.11 16.62
CA ILE A 42 -1.78 -0.68 15.92
C ILE A 42 -1.75 -0.40 14.42
N HIS A 43 -1.71 0.88 14.02
CA HIS A 43 -1.70 1.28 12.62
C HIS A 43 -0.44 0.84 11.87
N ALA A 44 0.72 0.84 12.54
CA ALA A 44 1.98 0.49 11.90
C ALA A 44 2.26 -1.02 11.89
N HIS A 45 1.86 -1.76 12.94
CA HIS A 45 2.37 -3.11 13.19
C HIS A 45 1.29 -4.20 13.36
N VAL A 46 0.05 -3.84 13.69
CA VAL A 46 -0.99 -4.83 14.01
C VAL A 46 -2.00 -4.93 12.88
N ALA A 47 -2.55 -3.81 12.45
CA ALA A 47 -3.61 -3.75 11.45
C ALA A 47 -3.46 -2.46 10.64
N SER A 48 -2.45 -2.44 9.77
CA SER A 48 -2.33 -1.34 8.82
C SER A 48 -3.61 -1.21 7.98
N TYR A 49 -3.91 0.00 7.52
CA TYR A 49 -5.09 0.22 6.67
C TYR A 49 -5.10 -0.69 5.44
N GLY A 50 -3.93 -0.98 4.86
CA GLY A 50 -3.81 -1.94 3.75
C GLY A 50 -4.20 -3.37 4.17
N THR A 51 -3.74 -3.81 5.34
CA THR A 51 -4.08 -5.13 5.90
C THR A 51 -5.58 -5.27 6.18
N GLN A 52 -6.20 -4.23 6.75
CA GLN A 52 -7.64 -4.22 7.00
C GLN A 52 -8.44 -4.27 5.70
N LEU A 53 -8.03 -3.49 4.69
CA LEU A 53 -8.70 -3.44 3.39
C LEU A 53 -8.58 -4.77 2.63
N ASP A 54 -7.40 -5.39 2.62
CA ASP A 54 -7.19 -6.72 2.04
C ASP A 54 -8.11 -7.76 2.69
N ALA A 55 -8.21 -7.76 4.03
CA ALA A 55 -9.06 -8.68 4.77
C ALA A 55 -10.56 -8.49 4.44
N ILE A 56 -11.03 -7.25 4.37
CA ILE A 56 -12.42 -6.93 4.00
C ILE A 56 -12.70 -7.36 2.55
N MET A 57 -11.79 -7.07 1.62
CA MET A 57 -11.91 -7.48 0.22
C MET A 57 -11.96 -9.01 0.08
N GLY A 58 -11.09 -9.73 0.78
CA GLY A 58 -11.07 -11.19 0.81
C GLY A 58 -12.40 -11.75 1.31
N ALA A 59 -12.89 -11.28 2.47
CA ALA A 59 -14.15 -11.72 3.04
C ALA A 59 -15.35 -11.42 2.12
N LEU A 60 -15.39 -10.25 1.48
CA LEU A 60 -16.43 -9.92 0.51
C LEU A 60 -16.41 -10.82 -0.73
N LEU A 61 -15.23 -11.16 -1.23
CA LEU A 61 -15.07 -12.07 -2.38
C LEU A 61 -15.39 -13.53 -2.03
N GLU A 62 -15.23 -13.92 -0.77
CA GLU A 62 -15.58 -15.24 -0.24
C GLU A 62 -17.09 -15.38 0.00
N LEU A 63 -17.73 -14.35 0.56
CA LEU A 63 -19.17 -14.32 0.84
C LEU A 63 -20.03 -14.05 -0.42
N ALA A 64 -19.41 -13.57 -1.50
CA ALA A 64 -20.10 -13.34 -2.75
C ALA A 64 -20.50 -14.68 -3.42
N PRO A 65 -21.78 -14.87 -3.81
CA PRO A 65 -22.24 -16.11 -4.44
C PRO A 65 -21.49 -16.40 -5.75
N GLU A 66 -21.53 -17.65 -6.23
CA GLU A 66 -20.83 -18.10 -7.45
C GLU A 66 -21.20 -17.31 -8.73
N THR A 67 -22.19 -16.44 -8.69
CA THR A 67 -22.52 -15.47 -9.74
C THR A 67 -21.55 -14.26 -9.79
N LYS A 68 -20.26 -14.51 -9.54
CA LYS A 68 -19.17 -13.52 -9.61
C LYS A 68 -19.10 -12.83 -10.99
N ASP A 69 -19.39 -13.59 -12.03
CA ASP A 69 -19.31 -13.12 -13.41
C ASP A 69 -20.54 -12.36 -13.90
N SER A 70 -21.67 -12.37 -13.20
CA SER A 70 -22.86 -11.61 -13.59
C SER A 70 -23.04 -10.32 -12.82
N GLN A 71 -22.26 -10.09 -11.75
CA GLN A 71 -22.34 -8.87 -10.95
C GLN A 71 -21.17 -7.91 -11.26
N PRO A 72 -21.43 -6.75 -11.88
CA PRO A 72 -20.38 -5.80 -12.26
C PRO A 72 -19.60 -5.23 -11.07
N GLY A 73 -20.20 -5.19 -9.87
CA GLY A 73 -19.51 -4.78 -8.65
C GLY A 73 -18.42 -5.77 -8.21
N LEU A 74 -18.70 -7.08 -8.28
CA LEU A 74 -17.73 -8.11 -7.91
C LEU A 74 -16.55 -8.17 -8.89
N ARG A 75 -16.81 -8.05 -10.20
CA ARG A 75 -15.75 -7.96 -11.21
C ARG A 75 -14.83 -6.76 -10.97
N LYS A 76 -15.39 -5.60 -10.60
CA LYS A 76 -14.59 -4.42 -10.24
C LYS A 76 -13.76 -4.66 -8.98
N LEU A 77 -14.31 -5.34 -7.97
CA LEU A 77 -13.61 -5.67 -6.73
C LEU A 77 -12.42 -6.61 -6.98
N GLN A 78 -12.61 -7.65 -7.80
CA GLN A 78 -11.55 -8.57 -8.22
C GLN A 78 -10.44 -7.84 -8.97
N ALA A 79 -10.81 -7.04 -9.98
CA ALA A 79 -9.84 -6.27 -10.76
C ALA A 79 -9.06 -5.26 -9.89
N LEU A 80 -9.69 -4.67 -8.87
CA LEU A 80 -9.00 -3.81 -7.90
C LEU A 80 -8.01 -4.61 -7.05
N SER A 81 -8.40 -5.80 -6.57
CA SER A 81 -7.52 -6.71 -5.82
C SER A 81 -6.26 -7.06 -6.61
N GLU A 82 -6.42 -7.49 -7.86
CA GLU A 82 -5.30 -7.88 -8.72
C GLU A 82 -4.35 -6.72 -9.01
N ARG A 83 -4.91 -5.52 -9.22
CA ARG A 83 -4.11 -4.29 -9.43
C ARG A 83 -3.32 -3.92 -8.18
N ILE A 84 -3.91 -4.05 -7.00
CA ILE A 84 -3.24 -3.80 -5.73
C ILE A 84 -2.09 -4.80 -5.54
N ASP A 85 -2.32 -6.09 -5.78
CA ASP A 85 -1.29 -7.12 -5.64
C ASP A 85 -0.13 -6.93 -6.61
N THR A 86 -0.44 -6.52 -7.85
CA THR A 86 0.59 -6.19 -8.84
C THR A 86 1.42 -5.00 -8.39
N ALA A 87 0.78 -3.91 -7.94
CA ALA A 87 1.47 -2.73 -7.43
C ALA A 87 2.35 -3.05 -6.21
N LYS A 88 1.88 -3.88 -5.27
CA LYS A 88 2.68 -4.35 -4.12
C LYS A 88 3.92 -5.09 -4.58
N LYS A 89 3.80 -6.01 -5.53
CA LYS A 89 4.93 -6.77 -6.10
C LYS A 89 5.97 -5.84 -6.73
N ASP A 90 5.52 -4.88 -7.53
CA ASP A 90 6.41 -3.92 -8.19
C ASP A 90 7.15 -3.04 -7.17
N LEU A 91 6.45 -2.56 -6.14
CA LEU A 91 7.05 -1.78 -5.06
C LEU A 91 8.08 -2.60 -4.27
N HIS A 92 7.76 -3.84 -3.93
CA HIS A 92 8.69 -4.74 -3.24
C HIS A 92 9.92 -5.05 -4.10
N LEU A 93 9.74 -5.27 -5.40
CA LEU A 93 10.85 -5.50 -6.34
C LEU A 93 11.76 -4.27 -6.43
N ALA A 94 11.18 -3.07 -6.54
CA ALA A 94 11.93 -1.82 -6.58
C ALA A 94 12.71 -1.59 -5.27
N ALA A 95 12.07 -1.80 -4.12
CA ALA A 95 12.72 -1.68 -2.82
C ALA A 95 13.84 -2.71 -2.63
N ALA A 96 13.62 -3.97 -3.04
CA ALA A 96 14.63 -5.02 -2.97
C ALA A 96 15.83 -4.73 -3.88
N THR A 97 15.57 -4.25 -5.10
CA THR A 97 16.63 -3.84 -6.04
C THR A 97 17.48 -2.73 -5.45
N LEU A 98 16.84 -1.68 -4.93
CA LEU A 98 17.54 -0.57 -4.30
C LEU A 98 18.35 -1.00 -3.08
N ALA A 99 17.82 -1.92 -2.26
CA ALA A 99 18.54 -2.48 -1.13
C ALA A 99 19.77 -3.29 -1.57
N LEU A 100 19.66 -4.08 -2.64
CA LEU A 100 20.76 -4.83 -3.22
C LEU A 100 21.85 -3.91 -3.80
N ASP A 101 21.47 -2.82 -4.47
CA ASP A 101 22.43 -1.84 -5.00
C ASP A 101 23.21 -1.16 -3.87
N ARG A 102 22.53 -0.81 -2.78
CA ARG A 102 23.17 -0.27 -1.57
C ARG A 102 24.12 -1.28 -0.94
N LEU A 103 23.70 -2.55 -0.84
CA LEU A 103 24.55 -3.63 -0.32
C LEU A 103 25.79 -3.81 -1.18
N LYS A 104 25.66 -3.84 -2.51
CA LYS A 104 26.78 -3.96 -3.43
C LYS A 104 27.82 -2.85 -3.26
N ALA A 105 27.37 -1.63 -2.97
CA ALA A 105 28.25 -0.49 -2.76
C ALA A 105 28.95 -0.50 -1.40
N ALA A 106 28.26 -0.93 -0.33
CA ALA A 106 28.77 -0.90 1.03
C ALA A 106 29.55 -2.17 1.43
N ASP A 107 29.14 -3.33 0.92
CA ASP A 107 29.68 -4.66 1.24
C ASP A 107 29.59 -5.61 0.02
N PRO A 108 30.62 -5.61 -0.85
CA PRO A 108 30.67 -6.48 -2.02
C PRO A 108 30.67 -7.98 -1.68
N GLU A 109 31.22 -8.37 -0.52
CA GLU A 109 31.31 -9.76 -0.09
C GLU A 109 29.94 -10.26 0.39
N GLY A 110 29.24 -9.45 1.21
CA GLY A 110 27.86 -9.69 1.62
C GLY A 110 26.90 -9.77 0.42
N TYR A 111 27.06 -8.87 -0.56
CA TYR A 111 26.31 -8.93 -1.82
C TYR A 111 26.53 -10.26 -2.57
N ALA A 112 27.79 -10.70 -2.73
CA ALA A 112 28.11 -11.97 -3.38
C ALA A 112 27.57 -13.19 -2.60
N SER A 113 27.50 -13.09 -1.27
CA SER A 113 26.86 -14.11 -0.43
C SER A 113 25.35 -14.19 -0.66
N CYS A 114 24.65 -13.04 -0.70
CA CYS A 114 23.22 -12.98 -1.01
C CYS A 114 22.88 -13.55 -2.39
N LEU A 115 23.72 -13.31 -3.41
CA LEU A 115 23.50 -13.87 -4.74
C LEU A 115 23.70 -15.39 -4.77
N ARG A 116 24.73 -15.91 -4.07
CA ARG A 116 24.97 -17.35 -3.95
C ARG A 116 23.85 -18.08 -3.23
N ALA A 117 23.32 -17.50 -2.15
CA ALA A 117 22.21 -18.09 -1.40
C ALA A 117 20.90 -18.19 -2.20
N ARG A 118 20.77 -17.44 -3.31
CA ARG A 118 19.59 -17.43 -4.18
C ARG A 118 19.70 -18.41 -5.36
N MET A 119 20.89 -18.91 -5.67
CA MET A 119 21.10 -19.90 -6.73
C MET A 119 20.96 -21.30 -6.11
N PRO A 120 20.08 -22.19 -6.63
CA PRO A 120 20.06 -23.57 -6.16
C PRO A 120 21.45 -24.18 -6.41
N PRO A 121 21.98 -25.04 -5.51
CA PRO A 121 23.20 -25.77 -5.81
C PRO A 121 22.99 -26.62 -7.06
N ASP A 122 23.91 -26.52 -8.01
CA ASP A 122 23.98 -27.39 -9.19
C ASP A 122 24.07 -28.88 -8.80
#